data_AF-A0AA37GVS3-F1
#
_entry.id   AF-A0AA37GVS3-F1
#
_cell.length_a   1.000
_cell.length_b   1.000
_cell.length_c   1.000
_cell.angle_alpha   90.00
_cell.angle_beta   90.00
_cell.angle_gamma   90.00
#
_symmetry.space_group_name_H-M   'P 1'
#
loop_
_entity.id
_entity.type
_entity.pdbx_description
1 polymer ?
#
loop_
_entity_poly.entity_id
_entity_poly.type
_entity_poly.pdbx_seq_one_letter_code
_entity_poly.pdbx_strand_id
1 'polypeptide(L)'
;MNEYITSTSGKHVRIWGTFAPSVGGTVNKSVSIQHWANFEANPLYDFVNNGYDVLNSGDYIYTVGKWSQWYSFELSLEFLFHGSPDGSAFAPNIFDRENSTNNAARDSPSLLGHIAPQWNDYGPNATTVTEGYYQWRDGLPALADKQWGGEVAEADYQGLFSALQPFAPGQNLDRRIASKGPTIVEYDFQQTRGSNGTAVEDLSGNDYHAISTCAMSEEGAILTPACRITTPLVQKGRNYTLSFSIKPTSDAKGAIFGGGDSGLWSGNGTVDAVMLFSGESTGRQTFLDIGDGEPMEFLTVLGWNGDRFVWAPIAVEAPLATVGGSGFEGVIGGMKLVGNA
;
A
#
# COMPACT_ATOMS: atom_id res chain seq x y z
N MET A 1 -11.03 -34.52 -5.88
CA MET A 1 -11.25 -33.07 -5.64
C MET A 1 -11.91 -32.41 -6.85
N ASN A 2 -11.29 -32.42 -8.04
CA ASN A 2 -11.86 -31.81 -9.25
C ASN A 2 -13.31 -32.23 -9.53
N GLU A 3 -13.55 -33.54 -9.65
CA GLU A 3 -14.89 -34.09 -9.90
C GLU A 3 -15.94 -33.63 -8.88
N TYR A 4 -15.58 -33.58 -7.59
CA TYR A 4 -16.48 -33.15 -6.53
C TYR A 4 -16.85 -31.66 -6.67
N ILE A 5 -15.86 -30.79 -6.90
CA ILE A 5 -16.09 -29.34 -7.07
C ILE A 5 -16.97 -29.09 -8.29
N THR A 6 -16.65 -29.71 -9.42
CA THR A 6 -17.39 -29.54 -10.67
C THR A 6 -18.80 -30.11 -10.58
N SER A 7 -19.00 -31.32 -10.06
CA SER A 7 -20.34 -31.94 -9.95
C SER A 7 -21.24 -31.23 -8.94
N THR A 8 -20.68 -30.71 -7.85
CA THR A 8 -21.47 -30.07 -6.78
C THR A 8 -21.81 -28.62 -7.10
N SER A 9 -20.92 -27.89 -7.80
CA SER A 9 -21.04 -26.43 -7.96
C SER A 9 -20.97 -25.92 -9.40
N GLY A 10 -20.64 -26.77 -10.37
CA GLY A 10 -20.38 -26.36 -11.76
C GLY A 10 -19.10 -25.51 -11.93
N LYS A 11 -18.28 -25.35 -10.88
CA LYS A 11 -17.06 -24.55 -10.93
C LYS A 11 -15.91 -25.31 -11.59
N HIS A 12 -15.05 -24.55 -12.28
CA HIS A 12 -13.79 -25.02 -12.83
C HIS A 12 -12.68 -24.98 -11.78
N VAL A 13 -11.72 -25.88 -11.89
CA VAL A 13 -10.58 -25.98 -10.98
C VAL A 13 -9.31 -25.48 -11.66
N ARG A 14 -8.47 -24.78 -10.89
CA ARG A 14 -7.13 -24.36 -11.26
C ARG A 14 -6.14 -24.82 -10.20
N ILE A 15 -4.96 -25.26 -10.61
CA ILE A 15 -3.88 -25.68 -9.72
C ILE A 15 -2.57 -24.98 -10.10
N TRP A 16 -1.62 -24.92 -9.17
CA TRP A 16 -0.25 -24.50 -9.46
C TRP A 16 0.48 -25.51 -10.35
N GLY A 17 1.19 -25.00 -11.36
CA GLY A 17 1.98 -25.79 -12.31
C GLY A 17 3.32 -26.27 -11.77
N THR A 18 3.32 -27.05 -10.68
CA THR A 18 4.53 -27.57 -10.03
C THR A 18 4.86 -29.01 -10.43
N PHE A 19 3.85 -29.84 -10.73
CA PHE A 19 4.03 -31.26 -11.05
C PHE A 19 3.71 -31.53 -12.51
N ALA A 20 4.69 -31.32 -13.38
CA ALA A 20 4.55 -31.56 -14.81
C ALA A 20 4.29 -33.04 -15.14
N PRO A 21 3.63 -33.35 -16.27
CA PRO A 21 3.50 -34.71 -16.77
C PRO A 21 4.84 -35.42 -16.96
N SER A 22 5.89 -34.69 -17.35
CA SER A 22 7.25 -35.21 -17.54
C SER A 22 7.87 -35.78 -16.26
N VAL A 23 7.43 -35.35 -15.07
CA VAL A 23 7.84 -35.87 -13.76
C VAL A 23 6.77 -36.76 -13.11
N GLY A 24 5.76 -37.20 -13.87
CA GLY A 24 4.70 -38.09 -13.42
C GLY A 24 3.45 -37.38 -12.86
N GLY A 25 3.40 -36.05 -12.89
CA GLY A 25 2.22 -35.28 -12.48
C GLY A 25 1.14 -35.31 -13.56
N THR A 26 0.18 -36.24 -13.44
CA THR A 26 -0.97 -36.30 -14.37
C THR A 26 -2.24 -35.84 -13.66
N VAL A 27 -2.82 -34.74 -14.16
CA VAL A 27 -4.14 -34.25 -13.72
C VAL A 27 -5.14 -34.25 -14.87
N ASN A 28 -6.43 -34.29 -14.55
CA ASN A 28 -7.51 -34.22 -15.54
C ASN A 28 -7.38 -32.94 -16.39
N LYS A 29 -7.51 -33.04 -17.72
CA LYS A 29 -7.36 -31.90 -18.65
C LYS A 29 -8.41 -30.81 -18.48
N SER A 30 -9.52 -31.09 -17.79
CA SER A 30 -10.49 -30.05 -17.40
C SER A 30 -10.00 -29.12 -16.28
N VAL A 31 -8.86 -29.44 -15.66
CA VAL A 31 -8.19 -28.58 -14.69
C VAL A 31 -7.22 -27.67 -15.43
N SER A 32 -7.36 -26.36 -15.23
CA SER A 32 -6.41 -25.38 -15.75
C SER A 32 -5.15 -25.29 -14.89
N ILE A 33 -4.02 -24.96 -15.51
CA ILE A 33 -2.72 -24.83 -14.85
C ILE A 33 -2.36 -23.35 -14.70
N GLN A 34 -2.09 -22.90 -13.48
CA GLN A 34 -1.45 -21.62 -13.22
C GLN A 34 0.05 -21.83 -13.12
N HIS A 35 0.77 -21.55 -14.20
CA HIS A 35 2.21 -21.74 -14.23
C HIS A 35 2.92 -20.58 -13.57
N TRP A 36 3.86 -20.85 -12.67
CA TRP A 36 4.50 -19.82 -11.86
C TRP A 36 6.03 -19.78 -11.92
N ALA A 37 6.70 -20.92 -12.15
CA ALA A 37 8.15 -21.00 -12.08
C ALA A 37 8.70 -21.91 -13.18
N ASN A 38 9.58 -21.37 -14.03
CA ASN A 38 10.19 -22.13 -15.12
C ASN A 38 11.17 -23.21 -14.64
N PHE A 39 11.61 -23.17 -13.37
CA PHE A 39 12.39 -24.24 -12.76
C PHE A 39 11.54 -25.44 -12.31
N GLU A 40 10.22 -25.29 -12.20
CA GLU A 40 9.29 -26.39 -11.85
C GLU A 40 8.79 -27.13 -13.11
N ALA A 41 8.53 -26.40 -14.20
CA ALA A 41 8.01 -26.95 -15.45
C ALA A 41 8.23 -26.02 -16.64
N ASN A 42 8.22 -26.56 -17.86
CA ASN A 42 8.15 -25.77 -19.09
C ASN A 42 6.69 -25.63 -19.58
N PRO A 43 6.10 -24.42 -19.63
CA PRO A 43 4.68 -24.26 -19.90
C PRO A 43 4.22 -24.74 -21.26
N LEU A 44 5.04 -24.50 -22.28
CA LEU A 44 4.72 -24.92 -23.64
C LEU A 44 4.77 -26.43 -23.76
N TYR A 45 5.90 -27.04 -23.37
CA TYR A 45 6.14 -28.46 -23.61
C TYR A 45 5.42 -29.36 -22.61
N ASP A 46 5.40 -29.01 -21.32
CA ASP A 46 4.78 -29.86 -20.29
C ASP A 46 3.26 -29.69 -20.23
N PHE A 47 2.72 -28.53 -20.58
CA PHE A 47 1.30 -28.25 -20.42
C PHE A 47 0.55 -27.99 -21.74
N VAL A 48 0.87 -26.91 -22.47
CA VAL A 48 0.12 -26.52 -23.67
C VAL A 48 0.13 -27.63 -24.73
N ASN A 49 1.30 -28.16 -25.07
CA ASN A 49 1.45 -29.24 -26.05
C ASN A 49 0.86 -30.58 -25.58
N ASN A 50 0.56 -30.69 -24.28
CA ASN A 50 -0.10 -31.83 -23.67
C ASN A 50 -1.61 -31.60 -23.44
N GLY A 51 -2.19 -30.56 -24.03
CA GLY A 51 -3.65 -30.31 -24.02
C GLY A 51 -4.18 -29.78 -22.69
N TYR A 52 -3.36 -29.08 -21.92
CA TYR A 52 -3.81 -28.31 -20.76
C TYR A 52 -4.01 -26.85 -21.13
N ASP A 53 -5.04 -26.23 -20.55
CA ASP A 53 -5.18 -24.79 -20.55
C ASP A 53 -4.28 -24.17 -19.48
N VAL A 54 -3.53 -23.14 -19.84
CA VAL A 54 -2.48 -22.54 -19.02
C VAL A 54 -2.73 -21.05 -18.83
N LEU A 55 -2.74 -20.61 -17.57
CA LEU A 55 -2.67 -19.21 -17.18
C LEU A 55 -1.23 -18.89 -16.81
N ASN A 56 -0.67 -17.86 -17.45
CA ASN A 56 0.67 -17.38 -17.12
C ASN A 56 0.64 -16.62 -15.78
N SER A 57 1.48 -17.01 -14.86
CA SER A 57 1.68 -16.37 -13.57
C SER A 57 3.17 -16.41 -13.21
N GLY A 58 4.05 -16.26 -14.20
CA GLY A 58 5.49 -16.38 -14.04
C GLY A 58 6.07 -15.47 -12.95
N ASP A 59 7.13 -15.92 -12.30
CA ASP A 59 7.74 -15.26 -11.14
C ASP A 59 8.48 -13.95 -11.45
N TYR A 60 8.68 -13.61 -12.73
CA TYR A 60 9.28 -12.33 -13.16
C TYR A 60 8.51 -11.08 -12.71
N ILE A 61 7.21 -11.22 -12.45
CA ILE A 61 6.31 -10.13 -12.02
C ILE A 61 5.77 -10.36 -10.60
N TYR A 62 6.35 -11.31 -9.87
CA TYR A 62 6.02 -11.52 -8.48
C TYR A 62 6.40 -10.30 -7.66
N THR A 63 5.47 -9.90 -6.81
CA THR A 63 5.71 -8.85 -5.84
C THR A 63 5.57 -9.45 -4.44
N VAL A 64 6.49 -9.12 -3.55
CA VAL A 64 6.43 -9.54 -2.14
C VAL A 64 6.32 -8.31 -1.27
N GLY A 65 5.31 -8.27 -0.42
CA GLY A 65 5.07 -7.18 0.50
C GLY A 65 6.25 -6.98 1.45
N LYS A 66 6.58 -5.71 1.70
CA LYS A 66 7.62 -5.19 2.58
C LYS A 66 9.06 -5.55 2.22
N TRP A 67 9.40 -6.83 2.19
CA TRP A 67 10.77 -7.28 2.00
C TRP A 67 10.80 -8.66 1.35
N SER A 68 11.77 -8.86 0.46
CA SER A 68 12.17 -10.18 -0.03
C SER A 68 13.63 -10.14 -0.44
N GLN A 69 14.29 -11.30 -0.33
CA GLN A 69 15.63 -11.47 -0.87
C GLN A 69 15.62 -11.58 -2.41
N TRP A 70 14.52 -12.08 -2.98
CA TRP A 70 14.49 -12.55 -4.37
C TRP A 70 13.54 -11.75 -5.25
N TYR A 71 12.45 -11.24 -4.66
CA TYR A 71 11.37 -10.58 -5.41
C TYR A 71 11.29 -9.11 -5.07
N SER A 72 10.85 -8.32 -6.05
CA SER A 72 10.67 -6.88 -5.88
C SER A 72 9.48 -6.58 -4.97
N PHE A 73 9.52 -5.42 -4.32
CA PHE A 73 8.34 -4.86 -3.66
C PHE A 73 7.35 -4.31 -4.68
N GLU A 74 7.79 -3.68 -5.78
CA GLU A 74 6.93 -3.10 -6.81
C GLU A 74 6.96 -3.93 -8.10
N LEU A 75 5.90 -3.83 -8.91
CA LEU A 75 5.92 -4.36 -10.27
C LEU A 75 7.07 -3.75 -11.08
N SER A 76 7.86 -4.59 -11.76
CA SER A 76 8.98 -4.13 -12.58
C SER A 76 8.49 -3.52 -13.90
N LEU A 77 8.58 -2.19 -14.03
CA LEU A 77 8.33 -1.52 -15.32
C LEU A 77 9.31 -2.00 -16.40
N GLU A 78 10.57 -2.28 -16.03
CA GLU A 78 11.56 -2.86 -16.95
C GLU A 78 11.04 -4.16 -17.57
N PHE A 79 10.50 -5.07 -16.76
CA PHE A 79 9.94 -6.30 -17.28
C PHE A 79 8.67 -6.04 -18.11
N LEU A 80 7.81 -5.11 -17.71
CA LEU A 80 6.59 -4.83 -18.46
C LEU A 80 6.89 -4.27 -19.87
N PHE A 81 7.92 -3.44 -20.01
CA PHE A 81 8.29 -2.84 -21.29
C PHE A 81 9.37 -3.59 -22.08
N HIS A 82 10.10 -4.53 -21.46
CA HIS A 82 11.22 -5.27 -22.07
C HIS A 82 11.27 -6.76 -21.72
N GLY A 83 10.19 -7.33 -21.20
CA GLY A 83 10.14 -8.71 -20.71
C GLY A 83 10.04 -9.80 -21.78
N SER A 84 9.93 -9.44 -23.06
CA SER A 84 9.96 -10.41 -24.15
C SER A 84 11.39 -10.80 -24.54
N PRO A 85 11.64 -12.02 -25.07
CA PRO A 85 12.98 -12.47 -25.49
C PRO A 85 13.69 -11.62 -26.54
N ASP A 86 12.94 -10.83 -27.30
CA ASP A 86 13.47 -9.89 -28.29
C ASP A 86 13.69 -8.47 -27.72
N GLY A 87 13.50 -8.29 -26.40
CA GLY A 87 13.59 -7.01 -25.70
C GLY A 87 12.36 -6.11 -25.85
N SER A 88 11.30 -6.59 -26.50
CA SER A 88 10.02 -5.89 -26.59
C SER A 88 9.19 -6.05 -25.31
N ALA A 89 8.04 -5.38 -25.28
CA ALA A 89 7.15 -5.42 -24.13
C ALA A 89 6.66 -6.82 -23.82
N PHE A 90 6.47 -7.10 -22.53
CA PHE A 90 5.86 -8.33 -22.07
C PHE A 90 4.46 -8.53 -22.70
N ALA A 91 4.10 -9.77 -22.96
CA ALA A 91 2.76 -10.17 -23.33
C ALA A 91 2.36 -11.47 -22.59
N PRO A 92 1.06 -11.74 -22.39
CA PRO A 92 0.62 -12.91 -21.62
C PRO A 92 1.16 -14.28 -22.08
N ASN A 93 1.55 -14.42 -23.35
CA ASN A 93 2.10 -15.66 -23.89
C ASN A 93 3.60 -15.86 -23.60
N ILE A 94 4.26 -14.86 -23.02
CA ILE A 94 5.68 -14.90 -22.66
C ILE A 94 5.83 -15.54 -21.27
N PHE A 95 6.13 -16.83 -21.26
CA PHE A 95 6.47 -17.59 -20.06
C PHE A 95 7.96 -17.54 -19.74
N ASP A 96 8.82 -17.45 -20.76
CA ASP A 96 10.27 -17.44 -20.65
C ASP A 96 10.82 -16.22 -21.41
N ARG A 97 11.44 -15.30 -20.67
CA ARG A 97 12.03 -14.08 -21.22
C ARG A 97 13.38 -14.29 -21.89
N GLU A 98 14.02 -15.44 -21.69
CA GLU A 98 15.37 -15.73 -22.21
C GLU A 98 15.32 -16.64 -23.43
N ASN A 99 14.27 -17.45 -23.57
CA ASN A 99 14.14 -18.40 -24.66
C ASN A 99 12.78 -18.34 -25.36
N SER A 100 12.77 -17.80 -26.59
CA SER A 100 11.57 -17.69 -27.41
C SER A 100 10.94 -19.03 -27.78
N THR A 101 11.69 -20.14 -27.80
CA THR A 101 11.13 -21.46 -28.13
C THR A 101 10.28 -22.05 -27.00
N ASN A 102 10.35 -21.49 -25.80
CA ASN A 102 9.59 -21.94 -24.63
C ASN A 102 8.23 -21.24 -24.50
N ASN A 103 7.90 -20.31 -25.41
CA ASN A 103 6.69 -19.50 -25.34
C ASN A 103 5.60 -20.01 -26.29
N ALA A 104 4.36 -19.99 -25.82
CA ALA A 104 3.22 -20.33 -26.65
C ALA A 104 2.99 -19.25 -27.73
N ALA A 105 2.38 -19.66 -28.84
CA ALA A 105 1.85 -18.71 -29.82
C ALA A 105 0.81 -17.80 -29.14
N ARG A 106 0.81 -16.51 -29.50
CA ARG A 106 -0.05 -15.50 -28.87
C ARG A 106 -1.55 -15.80 -29.05
N ASP A 107 -1.90 -16.47 -30.13
CA ASP A 107 -3.26 -16.89 -30.48
C ASP A 107 -3.59 -18.34 -30.05
N SER A 108 -2.73 -18.97 -29.24
CA SER A 108 -2.99 -20.31 -28.72
C SER A 108 -4.31 -20.36 -27.94
N PRO A 109 -5.26 -21.25 -28.29
CA PRO A 109 -6.54 -21.34 -27.59
C PRO A 109 -6.39 -21.86 -26.15
N SER A 110 -5.27 -22.51 -25.84
CA SER A 110 -4.96 -23.01 -24.50
C SER A 110 -4.29 -21.97 -23.59
N LEU A 111 -4.06 -20.74 -24.08
CA LEU A 111 -3.57 -19.65 -23.26
C LEU A 111 -4.74 -18.87 -22.64
N LEU A 112 -4.88 -18.94 -21.33
CA LEU A 112 -5.96 -18.28 -20.58
C LEU A 112 -5.67 -16.81 -20.26
N GLY A 113 -4.49 -16.32 -20.64
CA GLY A 113 -4.01 -14.98 -20.34
C GLY A 113 -2.94 -14.99 -19.24
N HIS A 114 -2.94 -13.95 -18.41
CA HIS A 114 -1.92 -13.74 -17.39
C HIS A 114 -2.53 -13.24 -16.07
N ILE A 115 -1.96 -13.65 -14.94
CA ILE A 115 -2.28 -13.12 -13.62
C ILE A 115 -0.99 -12.78 -12.88
N ALA A 116 -1.00 -11.62 -12.23
CA ALA A 116 0.11 -11.17 -11.43
C ALA A 116 -0.17 -11.38 -9.93
N PRO A 117 0.67 -12.12 -9.19
CA PRO A 117 0.45 -12.31 -7.77
C PRO A 117 1.27 -11.36 -6.90
N GLN A 118 0.67 -10.99 -5.78
CA GLN A 118 1.32 -10.38 -4.64
C GLN A 118 1.35 -11.39 -3.49
N TRP A 119 2.51 -11.56 -2.88
CA TRP A 119 2.70 -12.41 -1.71
C TRP A 119 3.06 -11.60 -0.46
N ASN A 120 2.80 -12.20 0.70
CA ASN A 120 3.15 -11.64 2.02
C ASN A 120 3.98 -12.69 2.79
N ASP A 121 5.17 -13.00 2.28
CA ASP A 121 6.01 -14.11 2.75
C ASP A 121 6.36 -14.00 4.24
N TYR A 122 6.62 -12.78 4.71
CA TYR A 122 7.12 -12.52 6.07
C TYR A 122 6.03 -12.07 7.05
N GLY A 123 4.80 -12.50 6.79
CA GLY A 123 3.69 -12.45 7.72
C GLY A 123 2.74 -11.25 7.53
N PRO A 124 1.52 -11.35 8.08
CA PRO A 124 0.46 -10.39 7.83
C PRO A 124 0.69 -9.01 8.45
N ASN A 125 1.60 -8.89 9.42
CA ASN A 125 1.89 -7.63 10.12
C ASN A 125 3.09 -6.88 9.51
N ALA A 126 3.69 -7.43 8.46
CA ALA A 126 4.85 -6.87 7.80
C ALA A 126 4.49 -5.67 6.92
N THR A 127 3.39 -5.79 6.18
CA THR A 127 2.99 -4.87 5.11
C THR A 127 1.62 -4.33 5.44
N THR A 128 1.41 -3.04 5.24
CA THR A 128 0.07 -2.47 5.44
C THR A 128 -0.77 -2.52 4.17
N VAL A 129 -2.10 -2.37 4.28
CA VAL A 129 -3.01 -2.44 3.11
C VAL A 129 -2.64 -1.42 2.04
N THR A 130 -2.27 -0.20 2.46
CA THR A 130 -1.88 0.84 1.51
C THR A 130 -0.48 0.64 0.96
N GLU A 131 0.43 -0.04 1.65
CA GLU A 131 1.66 -0.49 0.99
C GLU A 131 1.34 -1.46 -0.15
N GLY A 132 0.33 -2.31 0.03
CA GLY A 132 -0.24 -3.11 -1.06
C GLY A 132 -0.71 -2.23 -2.23
N TYR A 133 -1.43 -1.13 -1.97
CA TYR A 133 -1.78 -0.18 -3.05
C TYR A 133 -0.55 0.32 -3.81
N TYR A 134 0.49 0.82 -3.11
CA TYR A 134 1.67 1.40 -3.77
C TYR A 134 2.54 0.36 -4.48
N GLN A 135 2.58 -0.88 -4.00
CA GLN A 135 3.22 -2.02 -4.66
C GLN A 135 2.67 -2.24 -6.09
N TRP A 136 1.39 -1.93 -6.31
CA TRP A 136 0.74 -2.02 -7.62
C TRP A 136 0.60 -0.68 -8.33
N ARG A 137 0.50 0.43 -7.61
CA ARG A 137 0.04 1.73 -8.08
C ARG A 137 0.70 2.15 -9.40
N ASP A 138 2.02 2.11 -9.44
CA ASP A 138 2.81 2.67 -10.54
C ASP A 138 2.99 1.67 -11.69
N GLY A 139 2.80 0.37 -11.48
CA GLY A 139 2.97 -0.66 -12.52
C GLY A 139 1.67 -1.27 -13.05
N LEU A 140 0.58 -1.22 -12.29
CA LEU A 140 -0.69 -1.88 -12.63
C LEU A 140 -1.28 -1.37 -13.94
N PRO A 141 -1.29 -0.04 -14.24
CA PRO A 141 -1.78 0.43 -15.54
C PRO A 141 -0.92 -0.03 -16.72
N ALA A 142 0.42 -0.05 -16.59
CA ALA A 142 1.31 -0.60 -17.61
C ALA A 142 1.04 -2.10 -17.82
N LEU A 143 0.89 -2.87 -16.75
CA LEU A 143 0.58 -4.30 -16.84
C LEU A 143 -0.78 -4.52 -17.52
N ALA A 144 -1.81 -3.74 -17.16
CA ALA A 144 -3.13 -3.82 -17.76
C ALA A 144 -3.10 -3.50 -19.27
N ASP A 145 -2.34 -2.48 -19.68
CA ASP A 145 -2.09 -2.15 -21.09
C ASP A 145 -1.51 -3.36 -21.84
N LYS A 146 -0.44 -3.97 -21.32
CA LYS A 146 0.20 -5.15 -21.95
C LYS A 146 -0.68 -6.39 -21.96
N GLN A 147 -1.45 -6.63 -20.90
CA GLN A 147 -2.40 -7.76 -20.84
C GLN A 147 -3.56 -7.59 -21.83
N TRP A 148 -4.03 -6.37 -22.05
CA TRP A 148 -5.11 -6.07 -22.99
C TRP A 148 -4.62 -6.06 -24.45
N GLY A 149 -3.32 -5.86 -24.67
CA GLY A 149 -2.71 -5.73 -25.99
C GLY A 149 -2.58 -4.29 -26.46
N GLY A 150 -2.55 -3.34 -25.53
CA GLY A 150 -2.20 -1.96 -25.79
C GLY A 150 -0.72 -1.75 -26.07
N GLU A 151 -0.40 -0.57 -26.59
CA GLU A 151 0.90 -0.22 -27.17
C GLU A 151 1.49 1.05 -26.56
N VAL A 152 1.09 1.40 -25.32
CA VAL A 152 1.68 2.56 -24.63
C VAL A 152 3.19 2.37 -24.56
N ALA A 153 3.94 3.36 -25.07
CA ALA A 153 5.40 3.37 -25.01
C ALA A 153 5.88 3.74 -23.61
N GLU A 154 7.00 3.16 -23.17
CA GLU A 154 7.59 3.43 -21.85
C GLU A 154 7.86 4.93 -21.66
N ALA A 155 8.39 5.61 -22.69
CA ALA A 155 8.72 7.03 -22.66
C ALA A 155 7.50 7.93 -22.37
N ASP A 156 6.31 7.50 -22.74
CA ASP A 156 5.06 8.27 -22.53
C ASP A 156 4.35 7.87 -21.23
N TYR A 157 4.67 6.68 -20.70
CA TYR A 157 3.93 6.07 -19.60
C TYR A 157 3.86 6.96 -18.36
N GLN A 158 5.00 7.47 -17.90
CA GLN A 158 5.03 8.27 -16.67
C GLN A 158 4.20 9.56 -16.78
N GLY A 159 4.24 10.21 -17.95
CA GLY A 159 3.46 11.42 -18.22
C GLY A 159 1.97 11.14 -18.23
N LEU A 160 1.56 10.07 -18.93
CA LEU A 160 0.17 9.63 -18.99
C LEU A 160 -0.35 9.21 -17.61
N PHE A 161 0.41 8.39 -16.88
CA PHE A 161 0.06 7.94 -15.55
C PHE A 161 -0.16 9.12 -14.59
N SER A 162 0.79 10.06 -14.55
CA SER A 162 0.69 11.26 -13.70
C SER A 162 -0.52 12.13 -14.05
N ALA A 163 -0.88 12.21 -15.34
CA ALA A 163 -2.02 12.99 -15.80
C ALA A 163 -3.37 12.33 -15.51
N LEU A 164 -3.45 11.00 -15.51
CA LEU A 164 -4.72 10.26 -15.46
C LEU A 164 -5.04 9.67 -14.09
N GLN A 165 -4.04 9.12 -13.39
CA GLN A 165 -4.21 8.48 -12.09
C GLN A 165 -4.95 9.36 -11.05
N PRO A 166 -4.73 10.70 -10.98
CA PRO A 166 -5.45 11.57 -10.05
C PRO A 166 -6.98 11.60 -10.23
N PHE A 167 -7.45 11.24 -11.42
CA PHE A 167 -8.85 11.37 -11.84
C PHE A 167 -9.56 10.02 -11.98
N ALA A 168 -8.91 8.94 -11.53
CA ALA A 168 -9.54 7.63 -11.46
C ALA A 168 -10.85 7.69 -10.64
N PRO A 169 -12.01 7.34 -11.21
CA PRO A 169 -13.30 7.56 -10.57
C PRO A 169 -13.48 6.74 -9.28
N GLY A 170 -14.15 7.35 -8.29
CA GLY A 170 -14.61 6.64 -7.10
C GLY A 170 -13.51 6.17 -6.14
N GLN A 171 -12.27 6.69 -6.28
CA GLN A 171 -11.16 6.32 -5.42
C GLN A 171 -10.28 7.53 -5.06
N ASN A 172 -9.69 7.51 -3.87
CA ASN A 172 -8.63 8.43 -3.44
C ASN A 172 -7.57 7.65 -2.63
N LEU A 173 -6.99 6.63 -3.26
CA LEU A 173 -6.02 5.71 -2.67
C LEU A 173 -4.69 6.39 -2.35
N ASP A 174 -4.37 7.50 -3.04
CA ASP A 174 -3.27 8.40 -2.67
C ASP A 174 -3.60 9.32 -1.48
N ARG A 175 -4.83 9.27 -0.94
CA ARG A 175 -5.29 10.10 0.21
C ARG A 175 -4.95 11.57 0.02
N ARG A 176 -5.19 12.09 -1.18
CA ARG A 176 -4.92 13.47 -1.54
C ARG A 176 -5.90 14.37 -0.82
N ILE A 177 -5.41 15.53 -0.39
CA ILE A 177 -6.21 16.61 0.15
C ILE A 177 -5.97 17.81 -0.77
N ALA A 178 -7.06 18.40 -1.27
CA ALA A 178 -6.96 19.60 -2.07
C ALA A 178 -6.37 20.73 -1.23
N SER A 179 -5.51 21.54 -1.82
CA SER A 179 -4.94 22.69 -1.13
C SER A 179 -4.63 23.83 -2.09
N LYS A 180 -4.84 25.05 -1.64
CA LYS A 180 -4.49 26.30 -2.35
C LYS A 180 -2.99 26.57 -2.31
N GLY A 181 -2.24 25.89 -1.44
CA GLY A 181 -0.78 26.05 -1.28
C GLY A 181 -0.11 24.85 -0.58
N PRO A 182 1.17 24.96 -0.21
CA PRO A 182 1.90 23.86 0.43
C PRO A 182 1.37 23.53 1.83
N THR A 183 0.92 24.54 2.59
CA THR A 183 0.21 24.32 3.86
C THR A 183 -1.20 23.83 3.55
N ILE A 184 -1.52 22.60 3.95
CA ILE A 184 -2.84 21.99 3.79
C ILE A 184 -3.78 22.43 4.92
N VAL A 185 -3.29 22.41 6.16
CA VAL A 185 -4.05 22.88 7.32
C VAL A 185 -3.11 23.42 8.39
N GLU A 186 -3.53 24.45 9.09
CA GLU A 186 -2.80 25.04 10.22
C GLU A 186 -3.78 25.49 11.30
N TYR A 187 -3.65 24.95 12.51
CA TYR A 187 -4.45 25.32 13.66
C TYR A 187 -3.56 25.84 14.77
N ASP A 188 -3.91 27.01 15.31
CA ASP A 188 -3.38 27.57 16.53
C ASP A 188 -4.45 27.46 17.64
N PHE A 189 -4.20 26.59 18.63
CA PHE A 189 -5.14 26.36 19.72
C PHE A 189 -4.97 27.34 20.89
N GLN A 190 -3.99 28.26 20.82
CA GLN A 190 -3.78 29.33 21.81
C GLN A 190 -4.66 30.54 21.51
N GLN A 191 -5.13 30.69 20.28
CA GLN A 191 -5.99 31.80 19.87
C GLN A 191 -7.42 31.66 20.37
N THR A 192 -8.07 32.80 20.63
CA THR A 192 -9.49 32.86 21.02
C THR A 192 -10.38 32.27 19.94
N ARG A 193 -11.35 31.43 20.36
CA ARG A 193 -12.31 30.77 19.47
C ARG A 193 -13.06 31.78 18.59
N GLY A 194 -13.39 31.37 17.36
CA GLY A 194 -14.27 32.15 16.48
C GLY A 194 -15.66 32.36 17.08
N SER A 195 -16.47 33.23 16.45
CA SER A 195 -17.77 33.73 16.97
C SER A 195 -18.78 32.67 17.44
N ASN A 196 -18.63 31.42 17.02
CA ASN A 196 -19.48 30.28 17.39
C ASN A 196 -18.94 29.45 18.59
N GLY A 197 -17.85 29.86 19.22
CA GLY A 197 -17.39 29.34 20.50
C GLY A 197 -16.98 27.86 20.53
N THR A 198 -17.04 27.09 19.43
CA THR A 198 -16.52 25.71 19.33
C THR A 198 -15.67 25.48 18.07
N ALA A 199 -15.72 26.40 17.12
CA ALA A 199 -14.92 26.33 15.90
C ALA A 199 -13.46 26.78 16.16
N VAL A 200 -12.51 26.04 15.58
CA VAL A 200 -11.10 26.40 15.47
C VAL A 200 -10.82 26.73 14.02
N GLU A 201 -10.35 27.96 13.78
CA GLU A 201 -10.07 28.46 12.44
C GLU A 201 -8.86 27.76 11.82
N ASP A 202 -8.91 27.55 10.51
CA ASP A 202 -7.81 27.00 9.72
C ASP A 202 -7.06 28.17 9.09
N LEU A 203 -5.81 28.36 9.49
CA LEU A 203 -4.96 29.46 9.08
C LEU A 203 -4.27 29.24 7.72
N SER A 204 -4.44 28.05 7.11
CA SER A 204 -3.86 27.75 5.80
C SER A 204 -4.54 28.48 4.64
N GLY A 205 -5.76 28.98 4.87
CA GLY A 205 -6.62 29.55 3.84
C GLY A 205 -7.39 28.51 3.04
N ASN A 206 -7.37 27.22 3.42
CA ASN A 206 -8.15 26.16 2.78
C ASN A 206 -9.54 25.94 3.37
N ASP A 207 -9.89 26.68 4.42
CA ASP A 207 -11.20 26.67 5.06
C ASP A 207 -11.54 25.31 5.72
N TYR A 208 -10.52 24.51 6.07
CA TYR A 208 -10.68 23.25 6.79
C TYR A 208 -10.88 23.47 8.29
N HIS A 209 -11.83 24.30 8.71
CA HIS A 209 -12.04 24.61 10.13
C HIS A 209 -12.38 23.38 10.97
N ALA A 210 -11.75 23.26 12.13
CA ALA A 210 -12.02 22.17 13.08
C ALA A 210 -13.10 22.56 14.10
N ILE A 211 -13.64 21.56 14.79
CA ILE A 211 -14.59 21.72 15.90
C ILE A 211 -13.97 21.12 17.15
N SER A 212 -13.95 21.87 18.25
CA SER A 212 -13.38 21.46 19.53
C SER A 212 -14.43 21.46 20.64
N THR A 213 -14.48 20.35 21.39
CA THR A 213 -15.18 20.27 22.68
C THR A 213 -14.25 20.48 23.88
N CYS A 214 -12.94 20.61 23.63
CA CYS A 214 -11.91 20.72 24.67
C CYS A 214 -11.83 22.12 25.25
N ALA A 215 -11.69 22.24 26.57
CA ALA A 215 -11.40 23.53 27.20
C ALA A 215 -10.08 24.12 26.65
N MET A 216 -9.99 25.45 26.60
CA MET A 216 -8.78 26.14 26.13
C MET A 216 -8.05 26.76 27.32
N SER A 217 -6.73 26.83 27.23
CA SER A 217 -5.83 27.57 28.13
C SER A 217 -4.93 28.50 27.33
N GLU A 218 -4.11 29.30 28.01
CA GLU A 218 -3.08 30.12 27.36
C GLU A 218 -2.02 29.26 26.62
N GLU A 219 -1.85 28.00 27.02
CA GLU A 219 -0.89 27.07 26.41
C GLU A 219 -1.50 26.32 25.21
N GLY A 220 -2.84 26.25 25.10
CA GLY A 220 -3.56 25.58 24.01
C GLY A 220 -4.81 24.82 24.45
N ALA A 221 -5.24 23.84 23.65
CA ALA A 221 -6.40 23.02 23.96
C ALA A 221 -6.06 21.93 24.99
N ILE A 222 -6.84 21.86 26.07
CA ILE A 222 -6.72 20.87 27.14
C ILE A 222 -7.39 19.56 26.72
N LEU A 223 -6.59 18.56 26.42
CA LEU A 223 -7.01 17.22 26.04
C LEU A 223 -7.32 16.40 27.30
N THR A 224 -8.56 15.92 27.38
CA THR A 224 -9.04 14.99 28.41
C THR A 224 -9.73 13.82 27.72
N PRO A 225 -9.98 12.69 28.40
CA PRO A 225 -10.67 11.55 27.79
C PRO A 225 -12.08 11.91 27.28
N ALA A 226 -12.70 12.95 27.84
CA ALA A 226 -14.07 13.37 27.53
C ALA A 226 -14.17 14.39 26.38
N CYS A 227 -13.06 14.98 25.92
CA CYS A 227 -13.08 16.02 24.89
C CYS A 227 -12.33 15.57 23.64
N ARG A 228 -12.64 16.18 22.49
CA ARG A 228 -11.93 15.94 21.22
C ARG A 228 -11.97 17.17 20.34
N ILE A 229 -10.96 17.28 19.48
CA ILE A 229 -10.97 18.18 18.33
C ILE A 229 -11.19 17.32 17.09
N THR A 230 -12.15 17.69 16.26
CA THR A 230 -12.49 17.00 15.01
C THR A 230 -12.22 17.92 13.83
N THR A 231 -11.49 17.44 12.84
CA THR A 231 -11.25 18.16 11.58
C THR A 231 -12.19 17.64 10.49
N PRO A 232 -12.43 18.39 9.39
CA PRO A 232 -13.17 17.89 8.24
C PRO A 232 -12.33 16.93 7.36
N LEU A 233 -11.06 16.73 7.70
CA LEU A 233 -10.14 15.84 7.00
C LEU A 233 -10.13 14.47 7.67
N VAL A 234 -9.77 13.43 6.92
CA VAL A 234 -9.65 12.08 7.49
C VAL A 234 -8.17 11.73 7.65
N GLN A 235 -7.43 11.80 6.54
CA GLN A 235 -6.06 11.35 6.46
C GLN A 235 -5.36 11.96 5.23
N LYS A 236 -4.05 12.16 5.30
CA LYS A 236 -3.23 12.61 4.16
C LYS A 236 -2.21 11.54 3.77
N GLY A 237 -2.15 11.26 2.47
CA GLY A 237 -1.18 10.36 1.84
C GLY A 237 0.26 10.83 1.96
N ARG A 238 1.21 10.03 1.44
CA ARG A 238 2.67 10.28 1.38
C ARG A 238 3.09 11.72 1.05
N ASN A 239 4.36 12.00 1.32
CA ASN A 239 5.02 13.29 1.08
C ASN A 239 4.33 14.41 1.86
N TYR A 240 4.32 14.26 3.18
CA TYR A 240 3.79 15.27 4.08
C TYR A 240 4.75 15.52 5.24
N THR A 241 4.58 16.66 5.88
CA THR A 241 5.15 16.97 7.19
C THR A 241 4.01 17.39 8.11
N LEU A 242 3.81 16.65 9.20
CA LEU A 242 2.86 16.99 10.26
C LEU A 242 3.65 17.45 11.47
N SER A 243 3.58 18.75 11.76
CA SER A 243 4.24 19.39 12.90
C SER A 243 3.20 19.77 13.95
N PHE A 244 3.50 19.57 15.22
CA PHE A 244 2.59 19.94 16.32
C PHE A 244 3.38 20.15 17.62
N SER A 245 2.76 20.85 18.57
CA SER A 245 3.29 21.03 19.93
C SER A 245 2.37 20.38 20.95
N ILE A 246 2.92 19.51 21.80
CA ILE A 246 2.13 18.78 22.80
C ILE A 246 2.87 18.71 24.14
N LYS A 247 2.10 18.79 25.22
CA LYS A 247 2.57 18.68 26.60
C LYS A 247 1.70 17.68 27.35
N PRO A 248 2.18 16.45 27.59
CA PRO A 248 1.48 15.50 28.45
C PRO A 248 1.29 16.06 29.85
N THR A 249 0.13 15.84 30.46
CA THR A 249 -0.16 16.28 31.85
C THR A 249 -0.33 15.12 32.82
N SER A 250 -0.31 13.88 32.32
CA SER A 250 -0.33 12.65 33.12
C SER A 250 0.32 11.51 32.33
N ASP A 251 0.45 10.34 32.97
CA ASP A 251 0.93 9.11 32.33
C ASP A 251 -0.19 8.37 31.56
N ALA A 252 -1.34 9.02 31.32
CA ALA A 252 -2.46 8.43 30.63
C ALA A 252 -2.10 8.11 29.18
N LYS A 253 -2.30 6.84 28.81
CA LYS A 253 -1.98 6.32 27.48
C LYS A 253 -3.15 6.46 26.54
N GLY A 254 -2.87 6.74 25.28
CA GLY A 254 -3.92 6.83 24.28
C GLY A 254 -3.52 7.55 23.00
N ALA A 255 -4.49 7.66 22.09
CA ALA A 255 -4.29 8.34 20.82
C ALA A 255 -4.19 9.86 21.03
N ILE A 256 -3.12 10.43 20.48
CA ILE A 256 -2.96 11.88 20.28
C ILE A 256 -3.71 12.28 19.00
N PHE A 257 -3.40 11.60 17.89
CA PHE A 257 -4.04 11.79 16.60
C PHE A 257 -4.67 10.50 16.10
N GLY A 258 -5.84 10.60 15.47
CA GLY A 258 -6.51 9.48 14.81
C GLY A 258 -7.07 9.92 13.47
N GLY A 259 -7.03 9.04 12.47
CA GLY A 259 -7.57 9.37 11.15
C GLY A 259 -7.45 8.22 10.16
N GLY A 260 -8.59 7.87 9.53
CA GLY A 260 -8.70 6.69 8.68
C GLY A 260 -8.28 5.45 9.45
N ASP A 261 -7.17 4.88 9.02
CA ASP A 261 -6.54 3.69 9.59
C ASP A 261 -5.20 3.96 10.27
N SER A 262 -4.81 5.23 10.43
CA SER A 262 -3.57 5.61 11.10
C SER A 262 -3.85 6.32 12.42
N GLY A 263 -2.85 6.34 13.30
CA GLY A 263 -2.90 7.13 14.52
C GLY A 263 -1.52 7.33 15.13
N LEU A 264 -1.33 8.44 15.83
CA LEU A 264 -0.19 8.69 16.68
C LEU A 264 -0.62 8.59 18.14
N TRP A 265 0.08 7.81 18.93
CA TRP A 265 -0.28 7.45 20.29
C TRP A 265 0.85 7.72 21.26
N SER A 266 0.49 8.15 22.46
CA SER A 266 1.37 8.16 23.62
C SER A 266 1.10 6.89 24.41
N GLY A 267 1.89 5.84 24.19
CA GLY A 267 1.71 4.55 24.87
C GLY A 267 0.44 3.78 24.48
N ASN A 268 0.40 2.50 24.81
CA ASN A 268 -0.73 1.59 24.64
C ASN A 268 -0.54 0.36 25.55
N GLY A 269 -1.50 0.09 26.43
CA GLY A 269 -1.40 -1.00 27.39
C GLY A 269 -0.16 -0.90 28.28
N THR A 270 0.75 -1.88 28.18
CA THR A 270 2.02 -1.90 28.93
C THR A 270 3.16 -1.15 28.24
N VAL A 271 2.98 -0.67 27.02
CA VAL A 271 4.01 0.06 26.27
C VAL A 271 3.91 1.56 26.61
N ASP A 272 5.02 2.15 27.03
CA ASP A 272 5.13 3.59 27.36
C ASP A 272 5.66 4.44 26.19
N ALA A 273 6.23 3.79 25.17
CA ALA A 273 6.81 4.48 24.02
C ALA A 273 5.73 5.20 23.19
N VAL A 274 6.14 6.30 22.53
CA VAL A 274 5.36 6.90 21.45
C VAL A 274 5.22 5.87 20.32
N MET A 275 4.00 5.69 19.83
CA MET A 275 3.69 4.70 18.81
C MET A 275 2.95 5.34 17.66
N LEU A 276 3.37 5.02 16.44
CA LEU A 276 2.52 5.17 15.27
C LEU A 276 1.82 3.85 15.03
N PHE A 277 0.50 3.91 15.03
CA PHE A 277 -0.35 2.83 14.58
C PHE A 277 -0.75 3.07 13.15
N SER A 278 -0.78 1.97 12.42
CA SER A 278 -1.51 1.90 11.18
C SER A 278 -2.14 0.53 11.05
N GLY A 279 -3.46 0.53 10.83
CA GLY A 279 -4.06 -0.49 9.97
C GLY A 279 -3.61 -0.31 8.53
N GLU A 280 -3.31 0.94 8.10
CA GLU A 280 -2.81 1.26 6.77
C GLU A 280 -1.83 2.45 6.83
N SER A 281 -0.63 2.30 6.28
CA SER A 281 0.52 3.18 6.50
C SER A 281 1.32 3.26 5.21
N THR A 282 1.67 4.44 4.65
CA THR A 282 2.63 4.44 3.52
C THR A 282 3.64 5.57 3.37
N GLY A 283 4.68 5.24 2.57
CA GLY A 283 6.00 5.87 2.32
C GLY A 283 7.08 4.75 2.34
N ARG A 284 8.35 5.00 1.98
CA ARG A 284 9.39 4.02 2.35
C ARG A 284 9.56 4.03 3.86
N GLN A 285 9.57 5.21 4.45
CA GLN A 285 10.00 5.48 5.81
C GLN A 285 9.12 6.60 6.38
N THR A 286 8.75 6.52 7.67
CA THR A 286 8.24 7.67 8.42
C THR A 286 9.25 8.05 9.47
N PHE A 287 9.46 9.34 9.67
CA PHE A 287 10.36 9.87 10.67
C PHE A 287 9.59 10.68 11.71
N LEU A 288 10.06 10.64 12.96
CA LEU A 288 9.66 11.53 14.03
C LEU A 288 10.86 12.35 14.47
N ASP A 289 10.68 13.66 14.48
CA ASP A 289 11.65 14.61 15.03
C ASP A 289 11.05 15.27 16.29
N ILE A 290 11.87 15.45 17.32
CA ILE A 290 11.48 16.04 18.60
C ILE A 290 12.53 17.10 18.99
N GLY A 291 12.14 18.37 18.87
CA GLY A 291 13.00 19.50 19.23
C GLY A 291 14.17 19.66 18.26
N ASP A 292 15.39 19.76 18.79
CA ASP A 292 16.64 19.86 18.02
C ASP A 292 17.36 18.50 17.90
N GLY A 293 16.62 17.40 18.05
CA GLY A 293 17.16 16.04 17.97
C GLY A 293 17.39 15.57 16.54
N GLU A 294 18.07 14.41 16.40
CA GLU A 294 18.13 13.73 15.10
C GLU A 294 16.80 13.03 14.80
N PRO A 295 16.28 13.11 13.56
CA PRO A 295 15.08 12.41 13.16
C PRO A 295 15.19 10.90 13.39
N MET A 296 14.18 10.32 14.04
CA MET A 296 14.08 8.89 14.29
C MET A 296 13.17 8.22 13.27
N GLU A 297 13.64 7.17 12.62
CA GLU A 297 12.84 6.40 11.67
C GLU A 297 11.97 5.35 12.38
N PHE A 298 10.70 5.25 11.97
CA PHE A 298 9.87 4.10 12.31
C PHE A 298 10.21 2.91 11.43
N LEU A 299 10.57 1.82 12.08
CA LEU A 299 10.90 0.55 11.44
C LEU A 299 9.95 -0.55 11.92
N THR A 300 9.64 -1.48 11.03
CA THR A 300 9.05 -2.78 11.39
C THR A 300 10.13 -3.86 11.40
N VAL A 301 9.88 -4.92 12.17
CA VAL A 301 10.79 -6.05 12.31
C VAL A 301 10.15 -7.31 11.76
N LEU A 302 10.87 -7.97 10.86
CA LEU A 302 10.44 -9.18 10.17
C LEU A 302 11.32 -10.34 10.61
N GLY A 303 10.72 -11.50 10.89
CA GLY A 303 11.47 -12.74 11.03
C GLY A 303 11.74 -13.36 9.66
N TRP A 304 13.00 -13.50 9.27
CA TRP A 304 13.38 -14.18 8.04
C TRP A 304 13.60 -15.67 8.31
N ASN A 305 12.63 -16.51 7.95
CA ASN A 305 12.69 -17.97 8.04
C ASN A 305 13.12 -18.55 9.42
N GLY A 306 13.01 -17.75 10.49
CA GLY A 306 13.50 -18.12 11.82
C GLY A 306 15.01 -17.92 12.03
N ASP A 307 15.75 -17.47 11.02
CA ASP A 307 17.22 -17.34 11.07
C ASP A 307 17.70 -16.00 11.62
N ARG A 308 17.06 -14.89 11.21
CA ARG A 308 17.41 -13.53 11.67
C ARG A 308 16.25 -12.56 11.56
N PHE A 309 16.43 -11.39 12.17
CA PHE A 309 15.53 -10.26 11.98
C PHE A 309 15.98 -9.36 10.83
N VAL A 310 15.01 -8.89 10.05
CA VAL A 310 15.19 -7.84 9.06
C VAL A 310 14.41 -6.62 9.53
N TRP A 311 15.11 -5.51 9.67
CA TRP A 311 14.51 -4.21 9.94
C TRP A 311 14.19 -3.58 8.60
N ALA A 312 12.91 -3.28 8.39
CA ALA A 312 12.43 -2.68 7.16
C ALA A 312 11.65 -1.43 7.52
N PRO A 313 11.72 -0.42 6.66
CA PRO A 313 11.09 0.82 7.00
C PRO A 313 9.57 0.71 6.88
N ILE A 314 8.86 1.44 7.71
CA ILE A 314 7.41 1.56 7.65
C ILE A 314 7.09 3.03 7.56
N ALA A 315 6.13 3.35 6.72
CA ALA A 315 5.69 4.71 6.61
C ALA A 315 4.22 4.79 6.84
N VAL A 316 3.73 5.91 7.32
CA VAL A 316 2.42 6.06 7.95
C VAL A 316 1.78 7.28 7.32
N GLU A 317 0.49 7.18 6.99
CA GLU A 317 -0.25 8.32 6.47
C GLU A 317 -0.65 9.25 7.61
N ALA A 318 -0.77 10.55 7.36
CA ALA A 318 -1.01 11.52 8.42
C ALA A 318 -2.43 11.33 9.01
N PRO A 319 -2.59 11.00 10.29
CA PRO A 319 -3.90 10.92 10.93
C PRO A 319 -4.43 12.32 11.23
N LEU A 320 -5.59 12.69 10.66
CA LEU A 320 -6.09 14.07 10.73
C LEU A 320 -7.51 14.20 11.28
N ALA A 321 -8.30 13.12 11.35
CA ALA A 321 -9.71 13.19 11.73
C ALA A 321 -9.92 13.75 13.14
N THR A 322 -9.12 13.31 14.10
CA THR A 322 -9.30 13.67 15.50
C THR A 322 -7.98 13.96 16.20
N VAL A 323 -8.02 14.94 17.11
CA VAL A 323 -7.00 15.16 18.14
C VAL A 323 -7.60 14.90 19.52
N GLY A 324 -7.00 14.00 20.30
CA GLY A 324 -7.45 13.60 21.63
C GLY A 324 -8.75 12.79 21.65
N GLY A 325 -9.35 12.66 22.85
CA GLY A 325 -10.62 11.96 23.05
C GLY A 325 -10.55 10.44 23.01
N SER A 326 -9.37 9.88 23.23
CA SER A 326 -9.07 8.44 23.23
C SER A 326 -7.98 8.09 24.25
N GLY A 327 -8.11 8.60 25.47
CA GLY A 327 -7.28 8.24 26.63
C GLY A 327 -6.11 9.18 26.92
N PHE A 328 -5.50 9.80 25.91
CA PHE A 328 -4.41 10.77 26.12
C PHE A 328 -4.88 12.00 26.91
N GLU A 329 -4.05 12.45 27.84
CA GLU A 329 -4.26 13.66 28.65
C GLU A 329 -3.08 14.62 28.54
N GLY A 330 -3.37 15.86 28.14
CA GLY A 330 -2.33 16.85 27.92
C GLY A 330 -2.84 18.18 27.40
N VAL A 331 -1.93 18.98 26.87
CA VAL A 331 -2.23 20.24 26.19
C VAL A 331 -1.62 20.19 24.79
N ILE A 332 -2.40 20.55 23.76
CA ILE A 332 -1.90 20.75 22.40
C ILE A 332 -1.91 22.23 22.05
N GLY A 333 -0.76 22.79 21.67
CA GLY A 333 -0.62 24.22 21.37
C GLY A 333 -1.01 24.57 19.93
N GLY A 334 -0.60 23.75 18.98
CA GLY A 334 -0.96 23.92 17.57
C GLY A 334 -0.58 22.70 16.73
N MET A 335 -1.07 22.67 15.50
CA MET A 335 -0.66 21.67 14.51
C MET A 335 -0.68 22.26 13.09
N LYS A 336 0.24 21.78 12.25
CA LYS A 336 0.41 22.20 10.86
C LYS A 336 0.71 21.00 9.99
N LEU A 337 -0.03 20.87 8.89
CA LEU A 337 0.22 19.89 7.86
C LEU A 337 0.68 20.58 6.59
N VAL A 338 1.85 20.19 6.10
CA VAL A 338 2.39 20.62 4.81
C VAL A 338 2.40 19.44 3.86
N GLY A 339 1.86 19.63 2.66
CA GLY A 339 2.04 18.71 1.54
C GLY A 339 3.32 19.06 0.80
N ASN A 340 4.20 18.08 0.61
CA ASN A 340 5.37 18.22 -0.23
C ASN A 340 4.99 17.72 -1.63
N ALA A 341 5.25 18.55 -2.65
CA ALA A 341 5.04 18.21 -4.06
C ALA A 341 5.96 17.07 -4.51
#